data_AF-A0A821UXD1-F1
#
_entry.id   AF-A0A821UXD1-F1
#
_cell.length_a   1.000
_cell.length_b   1.000
_cell.length_c   1.000
_cell.angle_alpha   90.00
_cell.angle_beta   90.00
_cell.angle_gamma   90.00
#
_symmetry.space_group_name_H-M   'P 1'
#
loop_
_entity.id
_entity.type
_entity.pdbx_description
1 polymer ?
#
loop_
_entity_poly.entity_id
_entity_poly.type
_entity_poly.pdbx_seq_one_letter_code
_entity_poly.pdbx_strand_id
1 'polypeptide(L)'
;EGLDAHLYESRSNIGGIWYFDENENVSGVYKTAHVTSSKTFLHASDFPFPKTIGEFPFHEEVLEYLHSYANHFKLWSNIHLNFKIVRVEPQWTVTLNDGLKIINCDYLVVCSGQHQIASDPRSNYPFNPFTGTFSHSTL
;
A
#
# COMPACT_ATOMS: atom_id res chain seq x y z
N GLU A 1 -14.86 -17.82 7.00
CA GLU A 1 -15.48 -17.61 5.67
C GLU A 1 -15.13 -18.66 4.62
N GLY A 2 -13.96 -19.32 4.66
CA GLY A 2 -13.69 -20.46 3.75
C GLY A 2 -13.51 -20.08 2.27
N LEU A 3 -13.20 -18.81 1.99
CA LEU A 3 -12.94 -18.30 0.65
C LEU A 3 -11.51 -18.60 0.22
N ASP A 4 -11.32 -18.95 -1.05
CA ASP A 4 -9.99 -19.01 -1.69
C ASP A 4 -9.59 -17.60 -2.16
N ALA A 5 -8.85 -16.89 -1.32
CA ALA A 5 -8.50 -15.49 -1.54
C ALA A 5 -7.03 -15.36 -1.99
N HIS A 6 -6.83 -14.64 -3.10
CA HIS A 6 -5.52 -14.32 -3.69
C HIS A 6 -5.33 -12.80 -3.75
N LEU A 7 -4.18 -12.33 -3.26
CA LEU A 7 -3.81 -10.92 -3.25
C LEU A 7 -2.77 -10.66 -4.33
N TYR A 8 -2.97 -9.60 -5.12
CA TYR A 8 -2.03 -9.14 -6.13
C TYR A 8 -1.53 -7.75 -5.75
N GLU A 9 -0.21 -7.63 -5.56
CA GLU A 9 0.47 -6.38 -5.23
C GLU A 9 1.42 -6.01 -6.36
N SER A 10 1.32 -4.76 -6.81
CA SER A 10 2.14 -4.20 -7.87
C SER A 10 3.62 -4.07 -7.50
N ARG A 11 3.91 -3.87 -6.22
CA ARG A 11 5.26 -3.65 -5.69
C ARG A 11 5.94 -4.96 -5.30
N SER A 12 7.23 -4.86 -5.01
CA SER A 12 8.07 -5.98 -4.59
C SER A 12 7.88 -6.39 -3.12
N ASN A 13 7.01 -5.70 -2.38
CA ASN A 13 6.75 -5.95 -0.96
C ASN A 13 5.31 -5.57 -0.58
N ILE A 14 4.82 -6.16 0.51
CA ILE A 14 3.56 -5.77 1.15
C ILE A 14 3.71 -4.45 1.91
N GLY A 15 2.61 -3.99 2.50
CA GLY A 15 2.60 -2.86 3.43
C GLY A 15 2.18 -1.53 2.82
N GLY A 16 2.11 -1.44 1.49
CA GLY A 16 1.58 -0.27 0.79
C GLY A 16 2.29 1.01 1.22
N ILE A 17 1.56 1.91 1.89
CA ILE A 17 2.10 3.18 2.40
C ILE A 17 3.25 2.98 3.40
N TRP A 18 3.32 1.87 4.14
CA TRP A 18 4.37 1.67 5.14
C TRP A 18 5.70 1.20 4.54
N TYR A 19 5.66 0.71 3.30
CA TYR A 19 6.84 0.30 2.56
C TYR A 19 7.47 1.52 1.87
N PHE A 20 8.50 2.06 2.51
CA PHE A 20 9.35 3.11 1.95
C PHE A 20 10.37 2.51 0.97
N ASP A 21 10.50 3.12 -0.20
CA ASP A 21 11.51 2.76 -1.20
C ASP A 21 12.04 4.03 -1.85
N GLU A 22 13.35 4.30 -1.70
CA GLU A 22 13.99 5.50 -2.24
C GLU A 22 13.95 5.56 -3.78
N ASN A 23 13.72 4.43 -4.45
CA ASN A 23 13.69 4.34 -5.92
C ASN A 23 12.27 4.41 -6.50
N GLU A 24 11.24 4.32 -5.66
CA GLU A 24 9.85 4.31 -6.11
C GLU A 24 9.09 5.53 -5.58
N ASN A 25 8.71 6.43 -6.49
CA ASN A 25 7.87 7.60 -6.19
C ASN A 25 6.37 7.24 -6.07
N VAL A 26 6.08 6.13 -5.41
CA VAL A 26 4.74 5.52 -5.33
C VAL A 26 4.21 5.55 -3.89
N SER A 27 5.07 5.88 -2.91
CA SER A 27 4.73 5.84 -1.50
C SER A 27 4.48 7.22 -0.91
N GLY A 28 3.35 7.37 -0.21
CA GLY A 28 3.01 8.58 0.56
C GLY A 28 3.73 8.69 1.91
N VAL A 29 4.76 7.87 2.14
CA VAL A 29 5.58 7.88 3.36
C VAL A 29 6.98 8.38 3.06
N TYR A 30 7.56 9.08 4.03
CA TYR A 30 8.94 9.54 3.97
C TYR A 30 9.80 8.79 4.99
N LYS A 31 11.11 8.79 4.77
CA LYS A 31 12.11 8.00 5.51
C LYS A 31 12.03 8.12 7.03
N THR A 32 11.54 9.23 7.56
CA THR A 32 11.49 9.52 9.01
C THR A 32 10.08 9.47 9.59
N ALA A 33 9.12 8.89 8.85
CA ALA A 33 7.72 8.92 9.26
C ALA A 33 7.44 8.02 10.46
N HIS A 34 6.77 8.61 11.45
CA HIS A 34 6.07 7.91 12.51
C HIS A 34 4.57 7.92 12.24
N VAL A 35 3.88 6.92 12.78
CA VAL A 35 2.42 6.96 12.85
C VAL A 35 1.95 8.11 13.74
N THR A 36 0.81 8.70 13.43
CA THR A 36 0.19 9.77 14.23
C THR A 36 -0.83 9.24 15.25
N SER A 37 -1.25 7.97 15.11
CA SER A 37 -2.18 7.29 16.03
C SER A 37 -1.43 6.40 17.01
N SER A 38 -1.98 6.23 18.23
CA SER A 38 -1.42 5.30 19.21
C SER A 38 -1.43 3.86 18.69
N LYS A 39 -0.41 3.09 19.08
CA LYS A 39 -0.33 1.64 18.83
C LYS A 39 -1.60 0.88 19.21
N THR A 40 -2.34 1.35 20.21
CA THR A 40 -3.58 0.73 20.71
C THR A 40 -4.69 0.66 19.65
N PHE A 41 -4.64 1.53 18.63
CA PHE A 41 -5.63 1.60 17.54
C PHE A 41 -5.10 1.11 16.19
N LEU A 42 -3.83 0.69 16.11
CA LEU A 42 -3.13 0.46 14.86
C LEU A 42 -2.81 -1.03 14.59
N HIS A 43 -3.17 -1.93 15.50
CA HIS A 43 -3.01 -3.37 15.31
C HIS A 43 -4.35 -4.06 15.04
N ALA A 44 -4.28 -5.27 14.48
CA ALA A 44 -5.45 -6.13 14.32
C ALA A 44 -5.94 -6.58 15.70
N SER A 45 -7.26 -6.75 15.85
CA SER A 45 -7.87 -7.10 17.14
C SER A 45 -7.42 -8.46 17.68
N ASP A 46 -7.00 -9.37 16.81
CA ASP A 46 -6.55 -10.74 17.10
C ASP A 46 -5.02 -10.91 17.01
N PHE A 47 -4.29 -9.86 16.64
CA PHE A 47 -2.84 -9.88 16.53
C PHE A 47 -2.26 -8.54 17.01
N PRO A 48 -2.07 -8.35 18.33
CA PRO A 48 -1.57 -7.10 18.87
C PRO A 48 -0.10 -6.87 18.50
N PHE A 49 0.32 -5.60 18.49
CA PHE A 49 1.75 -5.29 18.38
C PHE A 49 2.58 -5.93 19.50
N PRO A 50 3.89 -6.16 19.27
CA PRO A 50 4.84 -6.54 20.32
C PRO A 50 4.81 -5.54 21.48
N LYS A 51 4.94 -6.02 22.72
CA LYS A 51 4.95 -5.15 23.92
C LYS A 51 6.08 -4.11 23.91
N THR A 52 7.17 -4.42 23.21
CA THR A 52 8.35 -3.57 23.07
C THR A 52 8.17 -2.42 22.08
N ILE A 53 7.12 -2.44 21.24
CA ILE A 53 6.90 -1.37 20.26
C ILE A 53 6.62 -0.04 20.96
N GLY A 54 7.16 1.05 20.39
CA GLY A 54 6.89 2.41 20.85
C GLY A 54 5.40 2.77 20.74
N GLU A 55 4.97 3.81 21.48
CA GLU A 55 3.57 4.27 21.45
C GLU A 55 3.13 4.74 20.06
N PHE A 56 4.06 5.36 19.32
CA PHE A 56 3.92 5.85 17.95
C PHE A 56 5.01 5.22 17.08
N PRO A 57 4.83 3.99 16.61
CA PRO A 57 5.85 3.26 15.84
C PRO A 57 6.30 4.00 14.58
N PHE A 58 7.54 3.72 14.21
CA PHE A 58 8.11 4.10 12.92
C PHE A 58 7.48 3.27 11.80
N HIS A 59 7.46 3.80 10.57
CA HIS A 59 6.86 3.10 9.44
C HIS A 59 7.45 1.70 9.20
N GLU A 60 8.76 1.51 9.45
CA GLU A 60 9.43 0.21 9.32
C GLU A 60 8.96 -0.80 10.37
N GLU A 61 8.68 -0.36 11.60
CA GLU A 61 8.14 -1.23 12.66
C GLU A 61 6.71 -1.67 12.31
N VAL A 62 5.92 -0.79 11.70
CA VAL A 62 4.58 -1.15 11.17
C VAL A 62 4.70 -2.15 10.03
N LEU A 63 5.65 -1.96 9.12
CA LEU A 63 5.92 -2.90 8.04
C LEU A 63 6.33 -4.28 8.59
N GLU A 64 7.25 -4.33 9.55
CA GLU A 64 7.67 -5.59 10.19
C GLU A 64 6.50 -6.30 10.89
N TYR A 65 5.60 -5.55 11.52
CA TYR A 65 4.36 -6.09 12.07
C TYR A 65 3.48 -6.71 10.98
N LEU A 66 3.32 -6.07 9.82
CA LEU A 66 2.53 -6.62 8.71
C LEU A 66 3.17 -7.90 8.13
N HIS A 67 4.50 -7.95 8.04
CA HIS A 67 5.23 -9.18 7.70
C HIS A 67 4.98 -10.29 8.73
N SER A 68 5.02 -9.95 10.02
CA SER A 68 4.75 -10.88 11.11
C SER A 68 3.31 -11.41 11.08
N TYR A 69 2.34 -10.54 10.77
CA TYR A 69 0.94 -10.90 10.57
C TYR A 69 0.78 -11.88 9.41
N ALA A 70 1.36 -11.56 8.24
CA ALA A 70 1.32 -12.42 7.06
C ALA A 70 1.96 -13.80 7.33
N ASN A 71 3.04 -13.85 8.09
CA ASN A 71 3.67 -15.10 8.54
C ASN A 71 2.79 -15.89 9.50
N HIS A 72 2.25 -15.24 10.54
CA HIS A 72 1.43 -15.88 11.58
C HIS A 72 0.20 -16.57 10.98
N PHE A 73 -0.50 -15.88 10.08
CA PHE A 73 -1.70 -16.38 9.41
C PHE A 73 -1.41 -17.12 8.10
N LYS A 74 -0.13 -17.34 7.76
CA LYS A 74 0.32 -18.09 6.57
C LYS A 74 -0.24 -17.54 5.25
N LEU A 75 -0.30 -16.21 5.12
CA LEU A 75 -0.89 -15.53 3.97
C LEU A 75 0.03 -15.50 2.74
N TRP A 76 1.35 -15.69 2.93
CA TRP A 76 2.34 -15.56 1.87
C TRP A 76 2.11 -16.44 0.66
N SER A 77 1.53 -17.63 0.83
CA SER A 77 1.25 -18.53 -0.29
C SER A 77 0.26 -17.94 -1.30
N ASN A 78 -0.57 -16.98 -0.86
CA ASN A 78 -1.63 -16.38 -1.67
C ASN A 78 -1.35 -14.90 -1.99
N ILE A 79 -0.17 -14.39 -1.63
CA ILE A 79 0.26 -13.03 -1.96
C ILE A 79 1.20 -13.09 -3.16
N HIS A 80 0.81 -12.43 -4.24
CA HIS A 80 1.55 -12.34 -5.49
C HIS A 80 2.11 -10.93 -5.67
N LEU A 81 3.41 -10.77 -5.38
CA LEU A 81 4.14 -9.51 -5.51
C LEU A 81 4.58 -9.27 -6.96
N ASN A 82 4.87 -8.01 -7.30
CA ASN A 82 5.26 -7.56 -8.64
C ASN A 82 4.20 -7.78 -9.73
N PHE A 83 2.93 -7.94 -9.35
CA PHE A 83 1.80 -8.11 -10.26
C PHE A 83 0.84 -6.93 -10.15
N LYS A 84 0.92 -6.03 -11.13
CA LYS A 84 0.02 -4.87 -11.20
C LYS A 84 -1.22 -5.23 -12.00
N ILE A 85 -2.39 -5.04 -11.40
CA ILE A 85 -3.66 -5.08 -12.12
C ILE A 85 -3.76 -3.84 -13.02
N VAL A 86 -3.97 -4.05 -14.32
CA VAL A 86 -4.07 -2.97 -15.32
C VAL A 86 -5.49 -2.79 -15.84
N ARG A 87 -6.33 -3.82 -15.73
CA ARG A 87 -7.71 -3.77 -16.21
C ARG A 87 -8.59 -4.72 -15.40
N VAL A 88 -9.82 -4.29 -15.14
CA VAL A 88 -10.91 -5.11 -14.61
C VAL A 88 -12.10 -4.94 -15.56
N GLU A 89 -12.67 -6.03 -16.01
CA GLU A 89 -13.83 -6.08 -16.90
C GLU A 89 -15.06 -6.65 -16.16
N PRO A 90 -16.28 -6.51 -16.72
CA PRO A 90 -17.47 -7.15 -16.16
C PRO A 90 -17.25 -8.65 -15.92
N GLN A 91 -17.95 -9.20 -14.93
CA GLN A 91 -17.77 -10.60 -14.48
C GLN A 91 -16.41 -10.87 -13.82
N TRP A 92 -15.70 -9.81 -13.41
CA TRP A 92 -14.45 -9.86 -12.65
C TRP A 92 -13.31 -10.57 -13.40
N THR A 93 -13.24 -10.34 -14.69
CA THR A 93 -12.06 -10.66 -15.49
C THR A 93 -10.97 -9.61 -15.22
N VAL A 94 -9.86 -10.03 -14.63
CA VAL A 94 -8.76 -9.16 -14.20
C VAL A 94 -7.54 -9.41 -15.07
N THR A 95 -6.95 -8.36 -15.62
CA THR A 95 -5.71 -8.43 -16.42
C THR A 95 -4.53 -7.87 -15.63
N LEU A 96 -3.41 -8.60 -15.63
CA LEU A 96 -2.15 -8.17 -15.01
C LEU A 96 -1.23 -7.47 -16.02
N ASN A 97 -0.20 -6.80 -15.53
CA ASN A 97 0.78 -6.02 -16.29
C ASN A 97 1.63 -6.82 -17.28
N ASP A 98 1.71 -8.13 -17.13
CA ASP A 98 2.34 -8.99 -18.13
C ASP A 98 1.49 -9.17 -19.40
N GLY A 99 0.24 -8.69 -19.39
CA GLY A 99 -0.70 -8.74 -20.52
C GLY A 99 -1.14 -10.15 -20.90
N LEU A 100 -0.61 -11.18 -20.24
CA LEU A 100 -0.80 -12.59 -20.57
C LEU A 100 -1.63 -13.30 -19.51
N LYS A 101 -1.61 -12.82 -18.26
CA LYS A 101 -2.38 -13.42 -17.17
C LYS A 101 -3.73 -12.72 -17.02
N ILE A 102 -4.76 -13.52 -17.30
CA ILE A 102 -6.15 -13.20 -17.03
C ILE A 102 -6.61 -14.06 -15.86
N ILE A 103 -7.10 -13.40 -14.81
CA ILE A 103 -7.67 -14.06 -13.63
C ILE A 103 -9.18 -13.85 -13.68
N ASN A 104 -9.94 -14.92 -13.46
CA ASN A 104 -11.38 -14.84 -13.25
C ASN A 104 -11.64 -15.15 -11.77
N CYS A 105 -12.51 -14.37 -11.12
CA CYS A 105 -12.90 -14.59 -9.74
C CYS A 105 -14.40 -14.36 -9.54
N ASP A 106 -14.95 -14.94 -8.47
CA ASP A 106 -16.36 -14.73 -8.11
C ASP A 106 -16.57 -13.35 -7.45
N TYR A 107 -15.54 -12.86 -6.76
CA TYR A 107 -15.55 -11.62 -6.01
C TYR A 107 -14.23 -10.86 -6.16
N LEU A 108 -14.33 -9.53 -6.20
CA LEU A 108 -13.19 -8.63 -6.24
C LEU A 108 -13.23 -7.67 -5.04
N VAL A 109 -12.13 -7.61 -4.30
CA VAL A 109 -11.93 -6.63 -3.22
C VAL A 109 -10.82 -5.68 -3.64
N VAL A 110 -11.09 -4.38 -3.62
CA VAL A 110 -10.14 -3.35 -4.05
C VAL A 110 -9.52 -2.67 -2.81
N CYS A 111 -8.21 -2.85 -2.65
CA CYS A 111 -7.43 -2.33 -1.53
C CYS A 111 -6.28 -1.41 -1.98
N SER A 112 -6.43 -0.71 -3.11
CA SER A 112 -5.38 0.10 -3.73
C SER A 112 -5.01 1.39 -2.97
N GLY A 113 -5.76 1.75 -1.93
CA GLY A 113 -5.59 3.01 -1.20
C GLY A 113 -5.98 4.25 -2.02
N GLN A 114 -5.97 5.42 -1.37
CA GLN A 114 -6.41 6.70 -1.97
C GLN A 114 -5.26 7.72 -2.14
N HIS A 115 -4.12 7.51 -1.51
CA HIS A 115 -3.04 8.50 -1.42
C HIS A 115 -1.90 8.28 -2.42
N GLN A 116 -2.14 7.56 -3.52
CA GLN A 116 -1.10 7.22 -4.50
C GLN A 116 -0.91 8.29 -5.59
N ILE A 117 -1.92 9.13 -5.84
CA ILE A 117 -1.88 10.15 -6.90
C ILE A 117 -1.82 11.53 -6.24
N ALA A 118 -0.74 12.26 -6.51
CA ALA A 118 -0.55 13.62 -6.06
C ALA A 118 -1.61 14.56 -6.64
N SER A 119 -2.23 15.38 -5.79
CA SER A 119 -3.09 16.48 -6.22
C SER A 119 -2.22 17.68 -6.53
N ASP A 120 -1.96 17.93 -7.80
CA ASP A 120 -1.02 18.96 -8.25
C ASP A 120 -1.74 20.27 -8.65
N PRO A 121 -1.64 21.34 -7.86
CA PRO A 121 -2.33 22.59 -8.13
C PRO A 121 -1.51 23.55 -9.00
N ARG A 122 -0.36 23.14 -9.57
CA ARG A 122 0.55 24.05 -10.30
C ARG A 122 -0.11 24.75 -11.49
N SER A 123 -1.13 24.15 -12.10
CA SER A 123 -1.92 24.77 -13.16
C SER A 123 -2.94 25.81 -12.67
N ASN A 124 -3.15 25.95 -11.35
CA ASN A 124 -4.16 26.85 -10.80
C ASN A 124 -3.66 28.30 -10.80
N TYR A 125 -4.57 29.22 -11.14
CA TYR A 125 -4.31 30.66 -11.26
C TYR A 125 -3.49 31.30 -10.10
N PRO A 126 -3.72 31.02 -8.80
CA PRO A 126 -2.93 31.64 -7.72
C PRO A 126 -1.46 31.23 -7.69
N PHE A 127 -1.09 30.12 -8.34
CA PHE A 127 0.29 29.64 -8.40
C PHE A 127 0.99 30.02 -9.72
N ASN A 128 0.27 30.59 -10.70
CA ASN A 128 0.84 31.11 -11.94
C ASN A 128 0.98 32.64 -11.83
N PRO A 129 2.18 33.25 -11.95
CA PRO A 129 3.40 32.73 -12.59
C PRO A 129 4.54 32.45 -11.61
N PHE A 130 4.31 31.77 -10.48
CA PHE A 130 5.39 31.47 -9.54
C PHE A 130 6.57 30.76 -10.25
N THR A 131 7.76 31.34 -10.14
CA THR A 131 8.97 30.86 -10.84
C THR A 131 9.96 30.12 -9.93
N GLY A 132 9.66 30.02 -8.63
CA GLY A 132 10.48 29.28 -7.68
C GLY A 132 10.27 27.77 -7.75
N THR A 133 10.97 27.04 -6.89
CA THR A 133 10.83 25.57 -6.80
C THR A 133 9.52 25.19 -6.12
N PHE A 134 8.82 24.24 -6.73
CA PHE A 134 7.60 23.62 -6.19
C PHE A 134 7.81 22.11 -6.09
N SER A 135 7.49 21.53 -4.94
CA SER A 135 7.52 20.08 -4.74
C SER A 135 6.22 19.64 -4.07
N HIS A 136 5.69 18.50 -4.51
CA HIS A 136 4.61 17.81 -3.79
C HIS A 136 5.24 16.92 -2.70
N SER A 137 4.55 16.69 -1.59
CA SER A 137 5.07 15.90 -0.45
C SER A 137 5.34 14.42 -0.76
N THR A 138 4.97 13.96 -1.96
CA THR A 138 5.29 12.60 -2.44
C THR A 138 6.69 12.49 -3.00
N LEU A 139 7.33 13.63 -3.34
CA LEU A 139 8.69 13.72 -3.87
C LEU A 139 9.73 13.73 -2.75
#